data_AF-D3DFX1-F1
#
_entry.id   AF-D3DFX1-F1
#
_cell.length_a   1.000
_cell.length_b   1.000
_cell.length_c   1.000
_cell.angle_alpha   90.00
_cell.angle_beta   90.00
_cell.angle_gamma   90.00
#
_symmetry.space_group_name_H-M   'P 1'
#
loop_
_entity.id
_entity.type
_entity.pdbx_description
1 polymer ?
#
loop_
_entity_poly.entity_id
_entity_poly.type
_entity_poly.pdbx_seq_one_letter_code
_entity_poly.pdbx_strand_id
1 'polypeptide(L)'
;MCGSSKGFTLLEVLVASALLALFFGVLFELISKARRDYYYSVSLYEDIITLTNRLTLNQMEGLGVEEETLRDYPIIKEFTYTYGKAKIYIYAPKK
;
A
#
# COMPACT_ATOMS: atom_id res chain seq x y z
N MET A 1 -49.93 26.39 17.71
CA MET A 1 -50.17 24.99 18.12
C MET A 1 -50.16 24.12 16.87
N CYS A 2 -49.47 22.99 16.96
CA CYS A 2 -49.42 21.87 16.01
C CYS A 2 -48.84 22.17 14.62
N GLY A 3 -47.52 22.04 14.54
CA GLY A 3 -46.83 21.77 13.28
C GLY A 3 -47.45 20.54 12.60
N SER A 4 -47.69 20.67 11.31
CA SER A 4 -48.22 19.60 10.47
C SER A 4 -47.18 18.48 10.38
N SER A 5 -47.33 17.48 11.23
CA SER A 5 -46.59 16.21 11.15
C SER A 5 -47.05 15.45 9.91
N LYS A 6 -46.60 15.87 8.71
CA LYS A 6 -46.67 15.02 7.52
C LYS A 6 -45.79 13.81 7.82
N GLY A 7 -46.42 12.68 8.15
CA GLY A 7 -45.71 11.44 8.46
C GLY A 7 -44.80 11.03 7.31
N PHE A 8 -43.61 10.53 7.64
CA PHE A 8 -42.69 9.95 6.66
C PHE A 8 -43.40 8.82 5.92
N THR A 9 -43.36 8.85 4.59
CA THR A 9 -43.92 7.74 3.81
C THR A 9 -42.98 6.53 3.92
N LEU A 10 -43.55 5.33 3.91
CA LEU A 10 -42.77 4.08 3.99
C LEU A 10 -41.78 3.97 2.81
N LEU A 11 -42.14 4.54 1.66
CA LEU A 11 -41.29 4.66 0.48
C LEU A 11 -40.08 5.57 0.72
N GLU A 12 -40.27 6.70 1.40
CA GLU A 12 -39.20 7.64 1.73
C GLU A 12 -38.16 7.02 2.67
N VAL A 13 -38.60 6.23 3.65
CA VAL A 13 -37.69 5.46 4.53
C VAL A 13 -36.91 4.41 3.74
N LEU A 14 -37.55 3.75 2.77
CA LEU A 14 -36.92 2.75 1.92
C LEU A 14 -35.85 3.38 1.02
N VAL A 15 -36.16 4.51 0.38
CA VAL A 15 -35.20 5.25 -0.45
C VAL A 15 -34.04 5.78 0.39
N ALA A 16 -34.32 6.38 1.56
CA ALA A 16 -33.28 6.88 2.46
C ALA A 16 -32.33 5.77 2.93
N SER A 17 -32.87 4.61 3.31
CA SER A 17 -32.05 3.47 3.74
C SER A 17 -31.20 2.88 2.61
N ALA A 18 -31.73 2.80 1.39
CA ALA A 18 -30.97 2.37 0.22
C ALA A 18 -29.80 3.33 -0.08
N LEU A 19 -30.03 4.64 -0.03
CA LEU A 19 -28.98 5.65 -0.22
C LEU A 19 -27.91 5.57 0.87
N LEU A 20 -28.32 5.41 2.14
CA LEU A 20 -27.38 5.25 3.25
C LEU A 20 -26.52 3.99 3.07
N ALA A 21 -27.12 2.87 2.66
CA ALA A 21 -26.38 1.63 2.43
C ALA A 21 -25.30 1.80 1.35
N LEU A 22 -25.64 2.45 0.23
CA LEU A 22 -24.68 2.75 -0.83
C LEU A 22 -23.57 3.69 -0.35
N PHE A 23 -23.93 4.76 0.35
CA PHE A 23 -22.98 5.73 0.88
C PHE A 23 -21.99 5.08 1.85
N PHE A 24 -22.48 4.32 2.83
CA PHE A 24 -21.63 3.63 3.79
C PHE A 24 -20.80 2.54 3.13
N GLY A 25 -21.32 1.84 2.11
CA GLY A 25 -20.55 0.85 1.35
C GLY A 25 -19.28 1.47 0.76
N VAL A 26 -19.43 2.57 0.01
CA VAL A 26 -18.29 3.27 -0.59
C VAL A 26 -17.38 3.88 0.49
N LEU A 27 -17.95 4.49 1.53
CA LEU A 27 -17.17 5.14 2.59
C LEU A 27 -16.29 4.11 3.33
N PHE A 28 -16.85 2.97 3.71
CA PHE A 28 -16.09 1.93 4.42
C PHE A 28 -15.02 1.31 3.53
N GLU A 29 -15.29 1.11 2.24
CA GLU A 29 -14.29 0.62 1.30
C GLU A 29 -13.09 1.58 1.19
N LEU A 30 -13.36 2.88 1.04
CA LEU A 30 -12.32 3.91 0.97
C LEU A 30 -11.50 3.98 2.25
N ILE A 31 -12.15 3.99 3.42
CA ILE A 31 -11.47 4.02 4.72
C ILE A 31 -10.62 2.76 4.91
N SER A 32 -11.15 1.58 4.56
CA SER A 32 -10.45 0.31 4.68
C SER A 32 -9.21 0.26 3.77
N LYS A 33 -9.34 0.75 2.54
CA LYS A 33 -8.20 0.87 1.62
C LYS A 33 -7.15 1.83 2.16
N ALA A 34 -7.54 3.05 2.51
CA ALA A 34 -6.62 4.06 3.03
C ALA A 34 -5.86 3.57 4.28
N ARG A 35 -6.56 2.86 5.19
CA ARG A 35 -5.95 2.27 6.37
C ARG A 35 -4.92 1.20 6.02
N ARG A 36 -5.22 0.32 5.06
CA ARG A 36 -4.27 -0.71 4.58
C ARG A 36 -3.04 -0.08 3.93
N ASP A 37 -3.24 0.90 3.06
CA ASP A 37 -2.17 1.60 2.35
C ASP A 37 -1.26 2.37 3.34
N TYR A 38 -1.85 2.97 4.37
CA TYR A 38 -1.11 3.63 5.45
C TYR A 38 -0.20 2.65 6.18
N TYR A 39 -0.74 1.54 6.71
CA TYR A 39 0.08 0.57 7.44
C TYR A 39 1.12 -0.11 6.55
N TYR A 40 0.78 -0.37 5.28
CA TYR A 40 1.75 -0.86 4.31
C TYR A 40 2.91 0.12 4.16
N SER A 41 2.62 1.41 3.95
CA SER A 41 3.63 2.46 3.79
C SER A 41 4.50 2.63 5.03
N VAL A 42 3.91 2.57 6.23
CA VAL A 42 4.67 2.61 7.50
C VAL A 42 5.63 1.41 7.59
N SER A 43 5.13 0.19 7.35
CA SER A 43 6.00 -1.00 7.37
C SER A 43 7.12 -0.93 6.32
N LEU A 44 6.80 -0.44 5.12
CA LEU A 44 7.77 -0.29 4.05
C LEU A 44 8.84 0.75 4.40
N TYR A 45 8.46 1.85 5.04
CA TYR A 45 9.41 2.88 5.47
C TYR A 45 10.42 2.34 6.49
N GLU A 46 9.95 1.60 7.49
CA GLU A 46 10.82 0.94 8.49
C GLU A 46 11.74 -0.10 7.85
N ASP A 47 11.20 -0.91 6.92
CA ASP A 47 11.96 -1.90 6.17
C ASP A 47 13.04 -1.25 5.29
N ILE A 48 12.73 -0.14 4.61
CA ILE A 48 13.68 0.62 3.76
C ILE A 48 14.81 1.20 4.59
N ILE A 49 14.50 1.80 5.75
CA ILE A 49 15.54 2.33 6.64
C ILE A 49 16.47 1.21 7.09
N THR A 50 15.89 0.08 7.50
CA THR A 50 16.66 -1.08 7.96
C THR A 50 17.55 -1.62 6.83
N LEU A 51 16.99 -1.78 5.63
CA LEU A 51 17.71 -2.22 4.45
C LEU A 51 18.87 -1.27 4.11
N THR A 52 18.60 0.04 4.06
CA THR A 52 19.59 1.07 3.72
C THR A 52 20.72 1.11 4.75
N ASN A 53 20.39 1.03 6.04
CA ASN A 53 21.38 1.00 7.10
C ASN A 53 22.27 -0.23 7.00
N ARG A 54 21.69 -1.42 6.77
CA ARG A 54 22.44 -2.66 6.58
C ARG A 54 23.37 -2.61 5.36
N LEU A 55 22.88 -2.10 4.23
CA LEU A 55 23.69 -1.91 3.03
C LEU A 55 24.85 -0.94 3.27
N THR A 56 24.59 0.19 3.95
CA THR A 56 25.62 1.19 4.26
C THR A 56 26.70 0.64 5.20
N LEU A 57 26.30 -0.21 6.15
CA LEU A 57 27.21 -0.87 7.10
C LEU A 57 27.84 -2.16 6.54
N ASN A 58 27.60 -2.51 5.27
CA ASN A 58 28.02 -3.76 4.64
C ASN A 58 27.57 -5.03 5.40
N GLN A 59 26.48 -4.95 6.16
CA GLN A 59 25.91 -6.06 6.90
C GLN A 59 24.90 -6.81 6.02
N MET A 60 25.38 -7.83 5.31
CA MET A 60 24.56 -8.61 4.38
C MET A 60 23.73 -9.73 5.06
N GLU A 61 23.93 -9.95 6.36
CA GLU A 61 23.21 -10.99 7.11
C GLU A 61 21.70 -10.71 7.14
N GLY A 62 20.92 -11.70 6.72
CA GLY A 62 19.46 -11.63 6.68
C GLY A 62 18.89 -10.77 5.54
N LEU A 63 19.70 -10.31 4.59
CA LEU A 63 19.23 -9.69 3.35
C LEU A 63 19.06 -10.77 2.27
N GLY A 64 17.94 -10.71 1.53
CA GLY A 64 17.82 -11.44 0.27
C GLY A 64 18.61 -10.73 -0.81
N VAL A 65 19.51 -11.43 -1.49
CA VAL A 65 20.32 -10.87 -2.58
C VAL A 65 20.09 -11.70 -3.84
N GLU A 66 19.56 -11.05 -4.87
CA GLU A 66 19.38 -11.64 -6.19
C GLU A 66 20.25 -10.87 -7.19
N GLU A 67 20.99 -11.60 -8.03
CA GLU A 67 21.80 -11.01 -9.10
C GLU A 67 21.23 -11.48 -10.44
N GLU A 68 20.80 -10.52 -11.26
CA GLU A 68 20.31 -10.79 -12.61
C GLU A 68 21.08 -9.97 -13.65
N THR A 69 21.27 -10.55 -14.84
CA THR A 69 21.77 -9.80 -15.99
C THR A 69 20.57 -9.28 -16.77
N LEU A 70 20.54 -7.97 -17.02
CA LEU A 70 19.45 -7.36 -17.79
C LEU A 70 19.45 -7.92 -19.22
N ARG A 71 18.31 -8.46 -19.65
CA ARG A 71 18.14 -9.05 -20.99
C ARG A 71 18.48 -8.07 -22.11
N ASP A 72 18.07 -6.82 -21.95
CA ASP A 72 18.26 -5.76 -22.96
C ASP A 72 19.64 -5.10 -22.87
N TYR A 73 20.37 -5.30 -21.76
CA TYR A 73 21.67 -4.69 -21.49
C TYR A 73 22.63 -5.69 -20.85
N PRO A 74 23.21 -6.62 -21.65
CA PRO A 74 24.07 -7.70 -21.14
C PRO A 74 25.38 -7.23 -20.50
N ILE A 75 25.72 -5.94 -20.66
CA ILE A 75 26.85 -5.27 -20.02
C ILE A 75 26.52 -4.72 -18.61
N ILE A 76 25.26 -4.81 -18.15
CA ILE A 76 24.82 -4.34 -16.83
C ILE A 76 24.34 -5.54 -15.99
N LYS A 77 24.77 -5.57 -14.73
CA LYS A 77 24.26 -6.48 -13.69
C LYS A 77 23.33 -5.70 -12.76
N GLU A 78 22.19 -6.27 -12.44
CA GLU A 78 21.25 -5.78 -11.44
C GLU A 78 21.41 -6.60 -10.16
N PHE A 79 21.65 -5.91 -9.05
CA PHE A 79 21.65 -6.48 -7.70
C PHE A 79 20.38 -6.03 -6.99
N THR A 80 19.53 -6.99 -6.65
CA THR A 80 18.30 -6.76 -5.92
C THR A 80 18.50 -7.15 -4.47
N TYR A 81 18.49 -6.15 -3.58
CA TYR A 81 18.57 -6.35 -2.14
C TYR A 81 17.17 -6.25 -1.53
N THR A 82 16.75 -7.28 -0.82
CA THR A 82 15.41 -7.42 -0.25
C THR A 82 15.47 -7.56 1.26
N TYR A 83 14.62 -6.82 1.97
CA TYR A 83 14.36 -6.99 3.39
C TYR A 83 12.90 -6.69 3.69
N GLY A 84 12.17 -7.67 4.25
CA GLY A 84 10.72 -7.53 4.48
C GLY A 84 9.98 -7.21 3.18
N LYS A 85 9.34 -6.04 3.12
CA LYS A 85 8.65 -5.52 1.93
C LYS A 85 9.52 -4.58 1.08
N ALA A 86 10.69 -4.18 1.57
CA ALA A 86 11.59 -3.27 0.88
C ALA A 86 12.45 -4.00 -0.15
N LYS A 87 12.64 -3.37 -1.31
CA LYS A 87 13.55 -3.80 -2.37
C LYS A 87 14.34 -2.62 -2.90
N ILE A 88 15.65 -2.78 -3.04
CA ILE A 88 16.54 -1.80 -3.68
C ILE A 88 17.27 -2.48 -4.82
N TYR A 89 17.24 -1.85 -6.00
CA TYR A 89 17.90 -2.31 -7.21
C TYR A 89 19.15 -1.46 -7.45
N ILE A 90 20.31 -2.11 -7.53
CA ILE A 90 21.59 -1.46 -7.81
C ILE A 90 22.12 -1.99 -9.13
N TYR A 91 22.38 -1.08 -10.06
CA TYR A 91 22.89 -1.41 -11.39
C TYR A 91 24.39 -1.14 -11.45
N ALA A 92 25.17 -2.16 -11.82
CA ALA A 92 26.61 -2.04 -11.97
C ALA A 92 27.06 -2.54 -13.35
N PRO A 93 28.09 -1.92 -13.96
CA PRO A 93 28.69 -2.46 -15.18
C PRO A 93 29.33 -3.81 -14.89
N LYS A 94 29.17 -4.75 -15.82
CA LYS A 94 29.81 -6.06 -15.82
C LYS A 94 31.30 -5.85 -16.08
N LYS A 95 32.12 -6.01 -15.02
CA LYS A 95 33.58 -6.05 -15.15
C LYS A 95 34.04 -7.27 -15.94
#